data_AF-A0A377M4K9-F1
#
_entry.id   AF-A0A377M4K9-F1
#
_cell.length_a   1.000
_cell.length_b   1.000
_cell.length_c   1.000
_cell.angle_alpha   90.00
_cell.angle_beta   90.00
_cell.angle_gamma   90.00
#
_symmetry.space_group_name_H-M   'P 1'
#
loop_
_entity.id
_entity.type
_entity.pdbx_description
1 polymer ?
#
loop_
_entity_poly.entity_id
_entity_poly.type
_entity_poly.pdbx_seq_one_letter_code
_entity_poly.pdbx_strand_id
1 'polypeptide(L)'
;MPKDDCARHLAEAVERGLISMAKVDEIVGRVLTEKFRLGLFENPYADESGIDLQNETTRQVAREVATRSLTLLENNGILPLGGKPRVAVVAPRRTIRWRCSAATASRCI
;
A
#
# COMPACT_ATOMS: atom_id res chain seq x y z
N MET A 1 8.21 -0.08 12.05
CA MET A 1 7.94 1.14 12.85
C MET A 1 8.33 0.82 14.28
N PRO A 2 9.09 1.68 14.99
CA PRO A 2 9.26 1.49 16.41
C PRO A 2 7.87 1.46 17.06
N LYS A 3 7.64 0.48 17.93
CA LYS A 3 6.37 0.33 18.64
C LYS A 3 6.32 1.34 19.81
N ASP A 4 5.49 1.07 20.80
CA ASP A 4 5.33 1.79 22.06
C ASP A 4 6.59 1.84 22.96
N ASP A 5 7.70 1.24 22.52
CA ASP A 5 9.01 1.22 23.18
C ASP A 5 9.52 2.63 23.54
N CYS A 6 9.27 3.62 22.68
CA CYS A 6 9.70 5.00 22.92
C CYS A 6 8.83 5.75 23.94
N ALA A 7 7.59 5.32 24.17
CA ALA A 7 6.66 5.98 25.08
C ALA A 7 6.81 5.48 26.53
N ARG A 8 7.27 4.23 26.73
CA ARG A 8 7.39 3.60 28.06
C ARG A 8 8.26 4.37 29.04
N HIS A 9 9.31 5.02 28.56
CA HIS A 9 10.28 5.74 29.41
C HIS A 9 10.11 7.26 29.40
N LEU A 10 9.06 7.76 28.75
CA LEU A 10 8.86 9.20 28.59
C LEU A 10 8.59 9.91 29.92
N ALA A 11 7.81 9.28 30.81
CA ALA A 11 7.53 9.82 32.15
C ALA A 11 8.82 9.93 32.98
N GLU A 12 9.64 8.87 33.00
CA GLU A 12 10.93 8.86 33.69
C GLU A 12 11.89 9.91 33.13
N ALA A 13 11.90 10.11 31.80
CA ALA A 13 12.70 11.13 31.16
C ALA A 13 12.30 12.56 31.55
N VAL A 14 10.99 12.81 31.77
CA VAL A 14 10.49 14.09 32.26
C VAL A 14 10.84 14.29 33.74
N GLU A 15 10.65 13.26 34.57
CA GLU A 15 11.02 13.31 36.00
C GLU A 15 12.52 13.57 36.20
N ARG A 16 13.36 12.98 35.35
CA ARG A 16 14.81 13.18 35.35
C ARG A 16 15.26 14.49 34.69
N GLY A 17 14.33 15.32 34.20
CA GLY A 17 14.61 16.59 33.54
C GLY A 17 15.31 16.47 32.19
N LEU A 18 15.36 15.27 31.61
CA LEU A 18 15.94 15.02 30.27
C LEU A 18 15.05 15.62 29.17
N ILE A 19 13.75 15.77 29.45
CA ILE A 19 12.75 16.39 28.57
C ILE A 19 11.89 17.33 29.41
N SER A 20 11.65 18.55 28.92
CA SER A 20 10.76 19.50 29.59
C SER A 20 9.29 19.22 29.27
N MET A 21 8.40 19.51 30.21
CA MET A 21 6.95 19.44 29.97
C MET A 21 6.51 20.35 28.82
N ALA A 22 7.09 21.55 28.70
CA ALA A 22 6.83 22.44 27.58
C ALA A 22 7.11 21.79 26.22
N LYS A 23 8.14 20.91 26.14
CA LYS A 23 8.45 20.19 24.90
C LYS A 23 7.39 19.12 24.59
N VAL A 24 6.89 18.45 25.63
CA VAL A 24 5.79 17.48 25.49
C VAL A 24 4.53 18.18 25.00
N ASP A 25 4.15 19.31 25.62
CA ASP A 25 2.97 20.10 25.25
C ASP A 25 3.06 20.60 23.80
N GLU A 26 4.23 21.05 23.36
CA GLU A 26 4.47 21.46 21.96
C GLU A 26 4.19 20.31 20.98
N ILE A 27 4.71 19.10 21.27
CA ILE A 27 4.55 17.92 20.41
C ILE A 27 3.10 17.44 20.41
N VAL A 28 2.47 17.38 21.58
CA VAL A 28 1.05 17.03 21.73
C VAL A 28 0.18 18.03 20.96
N GLY A 29 0.49 19.33 21.03
CA GLY A 29 -0.21 20.37 20.28
C GLY A 29 -0.18 20.16 18.77
N ARG A 30 0.95 19.71 18.20
CA ARG A 30 1.03 19.37 16.75
C ARG A 30 0.13 18.19 16.40
N VAL A 31 0.15 17.13 17.22
CA VAL A 31 -0.68 15.94 17.00
C VAL A 31 -2.16 16.27 17.11
N LEU A 32 -2.57 17.03 18.13
CA LEU A 32 -3.96 17.45 18.29
C LEU A 32 -4.41 18.36 17.15
N THR A 33 -3.55 19.26 16.68
CA THR A 33 -3.83 20.10 15.51
C THR A 33 -4.15 19.27 14.28
N GLU A 34 -3.35 18.24 13.99
CA GLU A 34 -3.63 17.33 12.87
C GLU A 34 -4.91 16.51 13.09
N LYS A 35 -5.20 16.08 14.33
CA LYS A 35 -6.46 15.39 14.65
C LYS A 35 -7.68 16.28 14.41
N PHE A 36 -7.59 17.57 14.75
CA PHE A 36 -8.63 18.55 14.42
C PHE A 36 -8.75 18.80 12.91
N ARG A 37 -7.64 18.91 12.18
CA ARG A 37 -7.66 19.05 10.71
C ARG A 37 -8.33 17.88 10.01
N LEU A 38 -8.15 16.67 10.53
CA LEU A 38 -8.78 15.45 10.03
C LEU A 38 -10.25 15.31 10.49
N GLY A 39 -10.76 16.20 11.34
CA GLY A 39 -12.13 16.14 11.85
C GLY A 39 -12.40 14.94 12.77
N LEU A 40 -11.35 14.37 13.38
CA LEU A 40 -11.47 13.15 14.19
C LEU A 40 -12.21 13.38 15.51
N PHE A 41 -12.39 14.62 15.95
CA PHE A 41 -13.17 14.94 17.14
C PHE A 41 -14.67 14.96 16.86
N GLU A 42 -15.06 15.38 15.66
CA GLU A 42 -16.45 15.44 15.20
C GLU A 42 -16.90 14.09 14.61
N ASN A 43 -16.06 13.45 13.80
CA ASN A 43 -16.32 12.15 13.20
C ASN A 43 -15.15 11.18 13.43
N PRO A 44 -15.11 10.50 14.59
CA PRO A 44 -13.96 9.69 15.00
C PRO A 44 -13.81 8.38 14.22
N TYR A 45 -14.86 7.93 13.53
CA TYR A 45 -14.88 6.65 12.82
C TYR A 45 -15.20 6.85 11.35
N ALA A 46 -14.62 6.00 10.51
CA ALA A 46 -14.99 5.92 9.11
C ALA A 46 -16.35 5.20 8.97
N ASP A 47 -17.16 5.65 8.03
CA ASP A 47 -18.35 4.91 7.63
C ASP A 47 -17.95 3.69 6.80
N GLU A 48 -18.12 2.50 7.37
CA GLU A 48 -17.75 1.25 6.74
C GLU A 48 -18.73 0.84 5.62
N SER A 49 -19.94 1.42 5.60
CA SER A 49 -20.99 1.05 4.65
C SER A 49 -20.73 1.54 3.22
N GLY A 50 -19.91 2.59 3.06
CA GLY A 50 -19.53 3.17 1.78
C GLY A 50 -18.22 2.65 1.19
N ILE A 51 -17.61 1.61 1.78
CA ILE A 51 -16.32 1.09 1.34
C ILE A 51 -16.49 0.25 0.06
N ASP A 52 -16.15 0.85 -1.09
CA ASP A 52 -16.08 0.16 -2.39
C ASP A 52 -14.62 0.00 -2.85
N LEU A 53 -14.05 -1.18 -2.57
CA LEU A 53 -12.67 -1.51 -2.91
C LEU A 53 -12.61 -2.41 -4.15
N GLN A 54 -11.52 -2.30 -4.92
CA GLN A 54 -11.27 -3.16 -6.09
C GLN A 54 -12.35 -3.07 -7.18
N ASN A 55 -13.11 -1.97 -7.24
CA ASN A 55 -14.03 -1.72 -8.33
C ASN A 55 -13.31 -1.60 -9.69
N GLU A 56 -14.07 -1.74 -10.78
CA GLU A 56 -13.48 -1.80 -12.12
C GLU A 56 -12.74 -0.51 -12.50
N THR A 57 -13.28 0.65 -12.09
CA THR A 57 -12.62 1.95 -12.29
C THR A 57 -11.26 2.02 -11.60
N THR A 58 -11.16 1.61 -10.34
CA THR A 58 -9.91 1.59 -9.57
C THR A 58 -8.91 0.62 -10.21
N ARG A 59 -9.37 -0.54 -10.69
CA ARG A 59 -8.53 -1.52 -11.38
C ARG A 59 -8.02 -1.01 -12.72
N GLN A 60 -8.84 -0.28 -13.47
CA GLN A 60 -8.44 0.35 -14.72
C GLN A 60 -7.34 1.40 -14.48
N VAL A 61 -7.53 2.30 -13.50
CA VAL A 61 -6.52 3.30 -13.12
C VAL A 61 -5.23 2.64 -12.65
N ALA A 62 -5.33 1.62 -11.79
CA ALA A 62 -4.16 0.87 -11.33
C ALA A 62 -3.40 0.21 -12.50
N ARG A 63 -4.12 -0.36 -13.47
CA ARG A 63 -3.52 -0.94 -14.67
C ARG A 63 -2.82 0.12 -15.53
N GLU A 64 -3.42 1.29 -15.66
CA GLU A 64 -2.83 2.41 -16.40
C GLU A 64 -1.54 2.88 -15.74
N VAL A 65 -1.56 3.13 -14.43
CA VAL A 65 -0.37 3.53 -13.66
C VAL A 65 0.73 2.47 -13.77
N ALA A 66 0.39 1.20 -13.61
CA ALA A 66 1.34 0.09 -13.76
C ALA A 66 1.94 0.03 -15.18
N THR A 67 1.14 0.28 -16.22
CA THR A 67 1.63 0.29 -17.59
C THR A 67 2.59 1.44 -17.83
N ARG A 68 2.32 2.62 -17.25
CA ARG A 68 3.18 3.81 -17.37
C ARG A 68 4.45 3.74 -16.52
N SER A 69 4.46 2.94 -15.45
CA SER A 69 5.64 2.78 -14.58
C SER A 69 6.64 1.72 -15.07
N LEU A 70 6.25 0.89 -16.03
CA LEU A 70 7.15 -0.09 -16.65
C LEU A 70 8.19 0.61 -17.54
N THR A 71 9.46 0.27 -17.34
CA THR A 71 10.57 0.73 -18.17
C THR A 71 11.16 -0.44 -18.95
N LEU A 72 11.24 -0.30 -20.27
CA LEU A 72 11.83 -1.30 -21.15
C LEU A 72 13.34 -1.03 -21.24
N LEU A 73 14.14 -1.84 -20.56
CA LEU A 73 15.60 -1.66 -20.49
C LEU A 73 16.30 -2.10 -21.79
N GLU A 74 15.85 -3.20 -22.37
CA GLU A 74 16.42 -3.77 -23.59
C GLU A 74 15.30 -4.33 -24.48
N ASN A 75 15.40 -4.10 -25.79
CA ASN A 75 14.52 -4.70 -26.77
C ASN A 75 15.25 -4.93 -28.10
N ASN A 76 15.54 -6.18 -28.42
CA ASN A 76 16.20 -6.60 -29.67
C ASN A 76 15.20 -6.81 -30.82
N GLY A 77 14.11 -6.04 -30.84
CA GLY A 77 13.04 -6.13 -31.86
C GLY A 77 12.05 -7.29 -31.68
N ILE A 78 12.08 -7.98 -30.52
CA ILE A 78 11.20 -9.12 -30.22
C ILE A 78 9.84 -8.65 -29.68
N LEU A 79 9.80 -7.52 -28.98
CA LEU A 79 8.57 -6.91 -28.48
C LEU A 79 8.10 -5.80 -29.44
N PRO A 80 6.79 -5.66 -29.70
CA PRO A 80 5.66 -6.40 -29.10
C PRO A 80 5.44 -7.80 -29.70
N LEU A 81 5.02 -8.75 -28.86
CA LEU A 81 4.71 -10.12 -29.29
C LEU A 81 3.52 -10.11 -30.27
N GLY A 82 3.76 -10.58 -31.50
CA GLY A 82 2.71 -10.70 -32.52
C GLY A 82 1.93 -12.00 -32.43
N GLY A 83 0.63 -11.96 -32.76
CA GLY A 83 -0.22 -13.15 -32.88
C GLY A 83 -0.56 -13.80 -31.54
N LYS A 84 -0.47 -15.14 -31.46
CA LYS A 84 -0.72 -15.94 -30.25
C LYS A 84 0.47 -16.85 -29.96
N PRO A 85 1.64 -16.31 -29.59
CA PRO A 85 2.81 -17.13 -29.33
C PRO A 85 2.59 -17.99 -28.09
N ARG A 86 3.16 -19.19 -28.08
CA ARG A 86 3.23 -20.02 -26.86
C ARG A 86 4.32 -19.44 -25.97
N VAL A 87 3.94 -18.89 -24.83
CA VAL A 87 4.86 -18.26 -23.86
C VAL A 87 5.01 -19.18 -22.65
N ALA A 88 6.25 -19.53 -22.31
CA ALA A 88 6.56 -20.21 -21.06
C ALA A 88 6.99 -19.17 -20.01
N VAL A 89 6.32 -19.15 -18.86
CA VAL A 89 6.65 -18.26 -17.74
C VAL A 89 7.43 -19.07 -16.71
N VAL A 90 8.73 -18.80 -16.61
CA VAL A 90 9.63 -19.50 -15.68
C VAL A 90 10.11 -18.50 -14.62
N ALA A 91 9.93 -18.84 -13.33
CA ALA A 91 10.39 -18.02 -12.22
C ALA A 91 11.01 -18.92 -11.11
N PRO A 92 12.18 -18.56 -10.55
CA PRO A 92 12.89 -19.41 -9.59
C PRO A 92 12.25 -19.45 -8.19
N ARG A 93 11.28 -18.58 -7.88
CA ARG A 93 10.54 -18.61 -6.60
C ARG A 93 9.02 -18.54 -6.82
N ARG A 94 8.36 -19.54 -6.21
CA ARG A 94 6.92 -19.70 -5.90
C ARG A 94 5.90 -19.29 -6.98
N THR A 95 5.32 -20.34 -7.57
CA THR A 95 3.96 -20.50 -8.11
C THR A 95 3.14 -19.22 -8.27
N ILE A 96 3.03 -18.76 -9.52
CA ILE A 96 1.87 -17.98 -9.96
C ILE A 96 0.66 -18.93 -9.91
N ARG A 97 -0.22 -18.76 -8.92
CA ARG A 97 -1.51 -19.44 -8.90
C ARG A 97 -2.42 -18.75 -9.92
N TRP A 98 -2.39 -19.22 -11.16
CA TRP A 98 -3.37 -18.84 -12.15
C TRP A 98 -4.74 -19.39 -11.74
N ARG A 99 -5.67 -18.51 -11.40
CA ARG A 99 -7.09 -18.86 -11.30
C ARG A 99 -7.64 -18.81 -12.72
N CYS A 100 -7.58 -19.94 -13.44
CA CYS A 100 -8.38 -20.12 -14.65
C CYS A 100 -9.86 -19.99 -14.25
N SER A 101 -10.52 -18.89 -14.60
CA SER A 101 -11.98 -18.88 -14.61
C SER A 101 -12.41 -19.83 -15.72
N ALA A 102 -13.11 -20.89 -15.34
CA ALA A 102 -13.58 -21.93 -16.23
C ALA A 102 -14.51 -21.33 -17.31
N ALA A 103 -13.97 -21.12 -18.49
CA ALA A 103 -14.70 -21.14 -19.75
C ALA A 103 -13.71 -21.61 -20.81
N THR A 104 -13.85 -22.86 -21.21
CA THR A 104 -13.02 -23.57 -22.19
C THR A 104 -11.71 -24.13 -21.64
N ALA A 105 -11.86 -25.20 -20.85
CA ALA A 105 -10.83 -26.19 -20.63
C ALA A 105 -10.45 -26.85 -21.97
N SER A 106 -9.23 -26.63 -22.42
CA SER A 106 -8.44 -27.64 -23.12
C SER A 106 -6.99 -27.21 -23.22
N ARG A 107 -6.13 -28.03 -22.61
CA ARG A 107 -4.70 -28.17 -22.91
C ARG A 107 -3.77 -27.16 -22.21
N CYS A 108 -3.60 -27.34 -20.90
CA CYS A 108 -2.32 -27.09 -20.24
C CYS A 108 -1.47 -28.37 -20.33
N ILE A 109 -0.56 -28.41 -21.31
CA ILE A 109 0.71 -29.14 -21.25
C ILE A 109 1.78 -28.15 -21.74
#